data_AF-A0A836B3M8-F1
#
_entry.id   AF-A0A836B3M8-F1
#
_cell.length_a   1.000
_cell.length_b   1.000
_cell.length_c   1.000
_cell.angle_alpha   90.00
_cell.angle_beta   90.00
_cell.angle_gamma   90.00
#
_symmetry.space_group_name_H-M   'P 1'
#
loop_
_entity.id
_entity.type
_entity.pdbx_description
1 polymer ?
#
loop_
_entity_poly.entity_id
_entity_poly.type
_entity_poly.pdbx_seq_one_letter_code
_entity_poly.pdbx_strand_id
1 'polypeptide(L)'
;MQQRPRPDEQAAGGSKGPGSGLPPVPSAADRFSEITPQSDQTPASFMQRAGAFGARGQADAPAGPGFGARPTGAPYTSAAAPGPGGPEAASYWARMKAKAQVQMAELGAAAAAQRGEAWRSAAGNVQAVREAAQEVVAERRSWGERSRRLWALLRALDSGPLAKWAARAMVCAWYINQVAEAVEVWAHLRNAPMRKRWVDDPEPRRPTFPVLMVALLLPCALLCAAGVAVPVTGGALLARSVWEDAALSGRQLLAVLTRGSRPTELLAKRLAIVGAALLVLAHSVKDRARLRTYAGVLLPDEPASEERSPPSRRKSAALLAGRLLLASLLLFAGWSQVSRVAARGGSLWAASATTPRQAAAAALDRAVEAAAAAQAGAAARAAEQAAKVAEVVEAAAGAAATAGLMAGGAAGAGAGLAGAGLGAAAAVGGLAAGAAGAGAAAAAMVAGAADAAAPGGAGAGGAAGGGGLAGVVRHHYGVPDAHDNVWQLVQLALALPLALGWQTALTCRALAAVLLLEAGTCWPWWAWYWPSWHAAAHARLHFFTNVAVAGGLVLLQCLGAGRFTVDRLVAGRKNQ
;
A
#
# COMPACT_ATOMS: atom_id res chain seq x y z
N MET A 1 17.63 -72.66 -6.21
CA MET A 1 18.81 -71.98 -5.63
C MET A 1 18.34 -70.78 -4.81
N GLN A 2 18.50 -70.90 -3.49
CA GLN A 2 18.52 -69.90 -2.40
C GLN A 2 17.52 -68.73 -2.43
N GLN A 3 16.44 -68.89 -1.65
CA GLN A 3 15.64 -67.80 -1.08
C GLN A 3 16.23 -67.37 0.28
N ARG A 4 16.31 -66.06 0.53
CA ARG A 4 16.64 -65.48 1.86
C ARG A 4 15.35 -65.31 2.69
N PRO A 5 15.38 -65.60 4.00
CA PRO A 5 14.22 -65.43 4.87
C PRO A 5 14.12 -64.00 5.44
N ARG A 6 12.89 -63.55 5.70
CA ARG A 6 12.57 -62.38 6.54
C ARG A 6 12.49 -62.82 8.00
N PRO A 7 12.97 -62.01 8.96
CA PRO A 7 12.66 -62.19 10.36
C PRO A 7 11.59 -61.17 10.80
N ASP A 8 10.39 -61.67 11.11
CA ASP A 8 9.50 -61.06 12.07
C ASP A 8 9.53 -61.90 13.37
N GLU A 9 9.07 -61.29 14.46
CA GLU A 9 8.69 -61.89 15.74
C GLU A 9 9.80 -62.34 16.71
N GLN A 10 10.16 -61.43 17.63
CA GLN A 10 10.30 -61.82 19.03
C GLN A 10 9.55 -60.88 19.98
N ALA A 11 8.78 -61.56 20.82
CA ALA A 11 7.89 -61.18 21.90
C ALA A 11 8.39 -60.14 22.93
N ALA A 12 7.40 -59.36 23.38
CA ALA A 12 7.00 -59.13 24.78
C ALA A 12 8.03 -59.21 25.93
N GLY A 13 8.07 -58.13 26.71
CA GLY A 13 8.58 -58.12 28.08
C GLY A 13 8.34 -56.75 28.73
N GLY A 14 7.38 -56.68 29.65
CA GLY A 14 6.93 -55.44 30.27
C GLY A 14 7.80 -54.93 31.41
N SER A 15 7.53 -53.69 31.84
CA SER A 15 7.56 -53.34 33.27
C SER A 15 6.64 -52.14 33.52
N LYS A 16 5.80 -52.26 34.56
CA LYS A 16 4.99 -51.19 35.15
C LYS A 16 5.86 -50.41 36.12
N GLY A 17 5.84 -49.08 36.02
CA GLY A 17 6.36 -48.17 37.04
C GLY A 17 5.30 -47.10 37.36
N PRO A 18 5.01 -46.80 38.64
CA PRO A 18 4.00 -45.83 39.01
C PRO A 18 4.60 -44.43 39.26
N GLY A 19 3.78 -43.40 39.03
CA GLY A 19 3.88 -42.15 39.77
C GLY A 19 4.57 -40.98 39.05
N SER A 20 3.76 -40.03 38.58
CA SER A 20 4.03 -38.61 38.83
C SER A 20 2.74 -37.81 38.63
N GLY A 21 2.33 -37.16 39.71
CA GLY A 21 1.13 -36.32 39.76
C GLY A 21 1.33 -35.01 39.01
N LEU A 22 0.25 -34.56 38.36
CA LEU A 22 0.12 -33.23 37.81
C LEU A 22 -0.38 -32.27 38.90
N PRO A 23 0.18 -31.05 39.02
CA PRO A 23 -0.38 -30.02 39.89
C PRO A 23 -1.67 -29.42 39.28
N PRO A 24 -2.59 -28.90 40.11
CA PRO A 24 -3.88 -28.40 39.65
C PRO A 24 -3.74 -27.07 38.91
N VAL A 25 -4.51 -26.94 37.84
CA VAL A 25 -4.73 -25.69 37.09
C VAL A 25 -5.62 -24.77 37.92
N PRO A 26 -5.25 -23.51 38.19
CA PRO A 26 -6.15 -22.58 38.85
C PRO A 26 -7.25 -22.10 37.89
N SER A 27 -8.48 -22.14 38.43
CA SER A 27 -9.73 -21.65 37.85
C SER A 27 -9.64 -20.17 37.48
N ALA A 28 -10.09 -19.84 36.27
CA ALA A 28 -10.30 -18.48 35.79
C ALA A 28 -11.67 -17.97 36.25
N ALA A 29 -11.74 -17.48 37.49
CA ALA A 29 -12.80 -16.61 37.97
C ALA A 29 -12.20 -15.69 39.04
N ASP A 30 -12.63 -14.43 39.03
CA ASP A 30 -12.23 -13.34 39.94
C ASP A 30 -10.89 -12.65 39.66
N ARG A 31 -10.97 -11.60 38.83
CA ARG A 31 -10.23 -10.33 38.98
C ARG A 31 -10.75 -9.30 37.98
N PHE A 32 -11.87 -8.66 38.33
CA PHE A 32 -12.23 -7.35 37.79
C PHE A 32 -12.54 -6.43 38.98
N SER A 33 -11.56 -5.62 39.33
CA SER A 33 -11.73 -4.51 40.27
C SER A 33 -10.91 -3.32 39.76
N GLU A 34 -11.65 -2.26 39.44
CA GLU A 34 -11.31 -0.84 39.41
C GLU A 34 -9.90 -0.41 38.98
N ILE A 35 -9.83 0.29 37.85
CA ILE A 35 -8.80 1.32 37.60
C ILE A 35 -9.53 2.64 37.37
N THR A 36 -9.43 3.51 38.36
CA THR A 36 -9.71 4.95 38.31
C THR A 36 -8.65 5.65 37.43
N PRO A 37 -8.99 6.73 36.70
CA PRO A 37 -8.04 7.37 35.80
C PRO A 37 -7.08 8.28 36.57
N GLN A 38 -5.78 8.01 36.45
CA GLN A 38 -4.74 8.89 36.97
C GLN A 38 -4.30 9.87 35.87
N SER A 39 -4.25 11.14 36.26
CA SER A 39 -4.03 12.34 35.45
C SER A 39 -2.58 12.53 34.97
N ASP A 40 -2.48 13.23 33.84
CA ASP A 40 -1.39 14.07 33.34
C ASP A 40 0.00 13.94 33.98
N GLN A 41 0.88 13.21 33.29
CA GLN A 41 2.31 13.48 33.31
C GLN A 41 2.89 13.42 31.88
N THR A 42 3.39 14.57 31.43
CA THR A 42 4.21 14.71 30.23
C THR A 42 5.57 14.05 30.46
N PRO A 43 6.05 13.13 29.60
CA PRO A 43 7.37 12.56 29.78
C PRO A 43 8.46 13.54 29.31
N ALA A 44 9.40 13.80 30.22
CA ALA A 44 10.60 14.59 30.00
C ALA A 44 11.45 14.05 28.83
N SER A 45 12.07 14.98 28.11
CA SER A 45 12.85 14.73 26.89
C SER A 45 14.08 13.84 27.12
N PHE A 46 14.39 13.05 26.09
CA PHE A 46 15.43 12.01 26.04
C PHE A 46 16.88 12.50 26.29
N MET A 47 17.14 13.81 26.29
CA MET A 47 18.48 14.36 26.50
C MET A 47 18.97 14.35 27.96
N GLN A 48 18.09 14.21 28.96
CA GLN A 48 18.52 14.18 30.37
C GLN A 48 18.98 12.80 30.86
N ARG A 49 18.81 11.73 30.07
CA ARG A 49 19.08 10.35 30.50
C ARG A 49 20.46 9.80 30.12
N ALA A 50 21.28 10.59 29.41
CA ALA A 50 22.61 10.16 28.93
C ALA A 50 23.77 10.41 29.92
N GLY A 51 23.53 11.03 31.08
CA GLY A 51 24.60 11.44 32.01
C GLY A 51 24.94 10.48 33.17
N ALA A 52 24.26 9.32 33.31
CA ALA A 52 24.31 8.53 34.55
C ALA A 52 24.67 7.05 34.37
N PHE A 53 25.56 6.72 33.42
CA PHE A 53 26.12 5.36 33.28
C PHE A 53 27.66 5.42 33.22
N GLY A 54 28.27 5.76 34.35
CA GLY A 54 29.71 5.72 34.53
C GLY A 54 30.03 5.22 35.93
N ALA A 55 30.37 3.92 36.02
CA ALA A 55 31.00 3.19 37.13
C ALA A 55 30.15 2.02 37.66
N ARG A 56 30.45 0.80 37.18
CA ARG A 56 30.49 -0.45 37.96
C ARG A 56 30.76 -1.66 37.05
N GLY A 57 31.71 -2.49 37.47
CA GLY A 57 31.67 -3.94 37.24
C GLY A 57 32.46 -4.46 36.05
N GLN A 58 33.77 -4.63 36.23
CA GLN A 58 34.60 -5.53 35.43
C GLN A 58 34.59 -6.89 36.14
N ALA A 59 33.85 -7.87 35.59
CA ALA A 59 33.89 -9.26 36.03
C ALA A 59 33.60 -10.20 34.84
N ASP A 60 34.56 -11.10 34.63
CA ASP A 60 34.52 -12.45 34.07
C ASP A 60 33.73 -12.70 32.76
N ALA A 61 34.48 -12.74 31.65
CA ALA A 61 34.03 -13.31 30.40
C ALA A 61 34.27 -14.83 30.36
N PRO A 62 33.31 -15.64 29.85
CA PRO A 62 33.44 -17.09 29.81
C PRO A 62 34.40 -17.58 28.72
N ALA A 63 35.12 -18.67 29.04
CA ALA A 63 36.07 -19.34 28.18
C ALA A 63 35.42 -19.83 26.87
N GLY A 64 36.03 -19.44 25.74
CA GLY A 64 35.67 -19.89 24.39
C GLY A 64 36.15 -21.31 24.08
N PRO A 65 35.70 -21.90 22.95
CA PRO A 65 35.81 -23.33 22.68
C PRO A 65 37.25 -23.76 22.41
N GLY A 66 37.65 -24.84 23.09
CA GLY A 66 39.00 -25.41 23.04
C GLY A 66 39.43 -25.81 21.64
N PHE A 67 40.48 -25.16 21.16
CA PHE A 67 41.27 -25.64 20.02
C PHE A 67 42.28 -26.68 20.53
N GLY A 68 42.26 -27.84 19.89
CA GLY A 68 43.00 -29.03 20.29
C GLY A 68 44.51 -28.81 20.44
N ALA A 69 45.07 -29.54 21.40
CA ALA A 69 46.50 -29.59 21.69
C ALA A 69 47.29 -29.93 20.42
N ARG A 70 48.17 -29.00 20.02
CA ARG A 70 49.19 -29.19 18.98
C ARG A 70 50.56 -29.39 19.63
N PRO A 71 51.50 -30.07 18.95
CA PRO A 71 52.71 -30.57 19.55
C PRO A 71 53.69 -29.45 19.87
N THR A 72 54.22 -29.53 21.09
CA THR A 72 55.25 -28.71 21.72
C THR A 72 56.55 -28.72 20.91
N GLY A 73 57.07 -27.56 20.49
CA GLY A 73 58.45 -27.49 20.00
C GLY A 73 58.93 -26.22 19.30
N ALA A 74 58.05 -25.30 18.86
CA ALA A 74 58.48 -24.05 18.22
C ALA A 74 58.15 -22.83 19.10
N PRO A 75 59.13 -21.99 19.48
CA PRO A 75 58.84 -20.74 20.19
C PRO A 75 58.10 -19.79 19.25
N TYR A 76 56.78 -19.72 19.41
CA TYR A 76 55.96 -18.70 18.79
C TYR A 76 56.24 -17.39 19.52
N THR A 77 57.12 -16.57 18.97
CA THR A 77 57.12 -15.12 19.27
C THR A 77 55.92 -14.52 18.55
N SER A 78 54.70 -14.79 19.02
CA SER A 78 53.60 -13.90 18.69
C SER A 78 53.92 -12.58 19.36
N ALA A 79 54.52 -11.66 18.60
CA ALA A 79 54.73 -10.30 19.04
C ALA A 79 53.34 -9.76 19.43
N ALA A 80 53.10 -9.69 20.74
CA ALA A 80 51.89 -9.08 21.28
C ALA A 80 51.76 -7.68 20.67
N ALA A 81 50.53 -7.30 20.30
CA ALA A 81 50.30 -5.99 19.71
C ALA A 81 50.93 -4.92 20.65
N PRO A 82 51.82 -4.06 20.13
CA PRO A 82 52.51 -3.08 20.97
C PRO A 82 51.48 -2.22 21.70
N GLY A 83 51.74 -1.96 22.99
CA GLY A 83 50.84 -1.19 23.85
C GLY A 83 50.51 0.19 23.25
N PRO A 84 49.28 0.69 23.43
CA PRO A 84 48.88 1.99 22.91
C PRO A 84 49.77 3.08 23.50
N GLY A 85 50.53 3.78 22.65
CA GLY A 85 51.37 4.92 23.04
C GLY A 85 52.88 4.78 22.77
N GLY A 86 53.37 3.58 22.45
CA GLY A 86 54.78 3.40 22.07
C GLY A 86 55.08 3.84 20.62
N PRO A 87 56.29 4.32 20.29
CA PRO A 87 56.69 4.65 18.92
C PRO A 87 56.56 3.45 17.96
N GLU A 88 56.70 2.23 18.48
CA GLU A 88 56.48 0.99 17.73
C GLU A 88 55.00 0.78 17.35
N ALA A 89 54.06 1.27 18.17
CA ALA A 89 52.63 1.16 17.92
C ALA A 89 52.21 1.95 16.68
N ALA A 90 52.77 3.14 16.46
CA ALA A 90 52.51 3.92 15.24
C ALA A 90 52.93 3.14 13.97
N SER A 91 54.12 2.52 13.99
CA SER A 91 54.62 1.70 12.88
C SER A 91 53.75 0.45 12.65
N TYR A 92 53.30 -0.19 13.73
CA TYR A 92 52.43 -1.36 13.68
C TYR A 92 51.06 -1.02 13.08
N TRP A 93 50.41 0.05 13.55
CA TRP A 93 49.11 0.49 13.04
C TRP A 93 49.20 0.99 11.60
N ALA A 94 50.31 1.63 11.20
CA ALA A 94 50.55 1.99 9.81
C ALA A 94 50.64 0.75 8.91
N ARG A 95 51.38 -0.29 9.32
CA ARG A 95 51.45 -1.58 8.59
C ARG A 95 50.09 -2.27 8.52
N MET A 96 49.33 -2.30 9.61
CA MET A 96 47.97 -2.88 9.63
C MET A 96 47.01 -2.11 8.73
N LYS A 97 47.06 -0.78 8.73
CA LYS A 97 46.27 0.08 7.83
C LYS A 97 46.64 -0.17 6.37
N ALA A 98 47.93 -0.23 6.03
CA ALA A 98 48.40 -0.53 4.69
C ALA A 98 47.94 -1.94 4.23
N LYS A 99 48.08 -2.95 5.08
CA LYS A 99 47.61 -4.32 4.80
C LYS A 99 46.09 -4.37 4.59
N ALA A 100 45.32 -3.65 5.41
CA ALA A 100 43.88 -3.54 5.25
C ALA A 100 43.50 -2.81 3.94
N GLN A 101 44.23 -1.76 3.55
CA GLN A 101 44.02 -1.06 2.27
C GLN A 101 44.30 -1.97 1.08
N VAL A 102 45.39 -2.75 1.11
CA VAL A 102 45.70 -3.74 0.06
C VAL A 102 44.61 -4.82 -0.02
N GLN A 103 44.20 -5.39 1.10
CA GLN A 103 43.10 -6.38 1.13
C GLN A 103 41.78 -5.80 0.61
N MET A 104 41.46 -4.54 0.93
CA MET A 104 40.26 -3.88 0.41
C MET A 104 40.36 -3.62 -1.10
N ALA A 105 41.55 -3.26 -1.61
CA ALA A 105 41.79 -3.09 -3.03
C ALA A 105 41.67 -4.42 -3.80
N GLU A 106 42.26 -5.51 -3.28
CA GLU A 106 42.15 -6.86 -3.83
C GLU A 106 40.70 -7.35 -3.86
N LEU A 107 39.96 -7.20 -2.76
CA LEU A 107 38.54 -7.53 -2.70
C LEU A 107 37.72 -6.68 -3.68
N GLY A 108 38.08 -5.41 -3.86
CA GLY A 108 37.46 -4.50 -4.82
C GLY A 108 37.70 -4.94 -6.27
N ALA A 109 38.93 -5.31 -6.61
CA ALA A 109 39.31 -5.82 -7.93
C ALA A 109 38.63 -7.17 -8.25
N ALA A 110 38.61 -8.10 -7.29
CA ALA A 110 37.91 -9.38 -7.44
C ALA A 110 36.40 -9.19 -7.64
N ALA A 111 35.77 -8.28 -6.88
CA ALA A 111 34.36 -7.94 -7.08
C ALA A 111 34.10 -7.27 -8.43
N ALA A 112 35.02 -6.45 -8.95
CA ALA A 112 34.92 -5.86 -10.28
C ALA A 112 35.04 -6.90 -11.40
N ALA A 113 36.02 -7.81 -11.31
CA ALA A 113 36.21 -8.90 -12.26
C ALA A 113 34.97 -9.82 -12.32
N GLN A 114 34.45 -10.21 -11.15
CA GLN A 114 33.25 -11.04 -11.05
C GLN A 114 32.01 -10.33 -11.62
N ARG A 115 31.87 -9.01 -11.42
CA ARG A 115 30.81 -8.23 -12.08
C ARG A 115 30.97 -8.29 -13.59
N GLY A 116 32.18 -8.11 -14.10
CA GLY A 116 32.47 -8.23 -15.53
C GLY A 116 32.06 -9.60 -16.09
N GLU A 117 32.39 -10.69 -15.39
CA GLU A 117 31.98 -12.05 -15.78
C GLU A 117 30.47 -12.26 -15.70
N ALA A 118 29.82 -11.79 -14.63
CA ALA A 118 28.37 -11.88 -14.49
C ALA A 118 27.64 -11.12 -15.60
N TRP A 119 28.14 -9.94 -15.99
CA TRP A 119 27.61 -9.16 -17.11
C TRP A 119 27.85 -9.84 -18.46
N ARG A 120 29.05 -10.38 -18.69
CA ARG A 120 29.34 -11.17 -19.90
C ARG A 120 28.47 -12.42 -20.00
N SER A 121 28.27 -13.14 -18.88
CA SER A 121 27.36 -14.28 -18.79
C SER A 121 25.91 -13.86 -19.02
N ALA A 122 25.47 -12.74 -18.44
CA ALA A 122 24.14 -12.22 -18.67
C ALA A 122 23.92 -11.85 -20.15
N ALA A 123 24.87 -11.15 -20.78
CA ALA A 123 24.83 -10.81 -22.20
C ALA A 123 24.81 -12.08 -23.08
N GLY A 124 25.66 -13.07 -22.77
CA GLY A 124 25.65 -14.38 -23.43
C GLY A 124 24.33 -15.12 -23.29
N ASN A 125 23.70 -15.07 -22.10
CA ASN A 125 22.37 -15.67 -21.88
C ASN A 125 21.28 -14.97 -22.70
N VAL A 126 21.29 -13.64 -22.80
CA VAL A 126 20.34 -12.90 -23.63
C VAL A 126 20.51 -13.26 -25.10
N GLN A 127 21.75 -13.33 -25.57
CA GLN A 127 22.06 -13.69 -26.94
C GLN A 127 21.62 -15.14 -27.24
N ALA A 128 21.95 -16.10 -26.38
CA ALA A 128 21.52 -17.49 -26.51
C ALA A 128 19.99 -17.63 -26.52
N VAL A 129 19.29 -16.82 -25.71
CA VAL A 129 17.83 -16.79 -25.68
C VAL A 129 17.26 -16.20 -26.95
N ARG A 130 17.86 -15.13 -27.48
CA ARG A 130 17.46 -14.53 -28.75
C ARG A 130 17.64 -15.52 -29.89
N GLU A 131 18.80 -16.16 -29.98
CA GLU A 131 19.11 -17.17 -30.99
C GLU A 131 18.13 -18.34 -30.93
N ALA A 132 17.87 -18.86 -29.72
CA ALA A 132 16.95 -19.97 -29.57
C ALA A 132 15.48 -19.58 -29.78
N ALA A 133 15.09 -18.33 -29.45
CA ALA A 133 13.76 -17.82 -29.80
C ALA A 133 13.61 -17.68 -31.33
N GLN A 134 14.65 -17.22 -32.03
CA GLN A 134 14.68 -17.17 -33.49
C GLN A 134 14.60 -18.57 -34.09
N GLU A 135 15.31 -19.56 -33.52
CA GLU A 135 15.23 -20.97 -33.94
C GLU A 135 13.81 -21.54 -33.75
N VAL A 136 13.15 -21.26 -32.62
CA VAL A 136 11.76 -21.69 -32.35
C VAL A 136 10.76 -21.10 -33.35
N VAL A 137 11.00 -19.88 -33.84
CA VAL A 137 10.15 -19.22 -34.84
C VAL A 137 10.44 -19.72 -36.26
N ALA A 138 11.71 -19.96 -36.60
CA ALA A 138 12.13 -20.32 -37.96
C ALA A 138 11.85 -21.79 -38.33
N GLU A 139 11.88 -22.71 -37.37
CA GLU A 139 11.74 -24.13 -37.66
C GLU A 139 10.28 -24.59 -37.86
N ARG A 140 10.02 -25.31 -38.97
CA ARG A 140 8.78 -26.08 -39.20
C ARG A 140 8.69 -27.36 -38.34
N ARG A 141 9.09 -27.31 -37.07
CA ARG A 141 8.99 -28.44 -36.14
C ARG A 141 7.57 -28.60 -35.58
N SER A 142 7.28 -29.81 -35.10
CA SER A 142 6.04 -30.10 -34.38
C SER A 142 5.86 -29.17 -33.17
N TRP A 143 4.62 -28.83 -32.85
CA TRP A 143 4.29 -27.95 -31.72
C TRP A 143 4.80 -28.47 -30.38
N GLY A 144 4.83 -29.81 -30.20
CA GLY A 144 5.35 -30.46 -28.99
C GLY A 144 6.85 -30.24 -28.79
N GLU A 145 7.64 -30.15 -29.87
CA GLU A 145 9.08 -29.90 -29.75
C GLU A 145 9.38 -28.42 -29.54
N ARG A 146 8.68 -27.54 -30.26
CA ARG A 146 8.76 -26.08 -30.05
C ARG A 146 8.41 -25.69 -28.61
N SER A 147 7.32 -26.22 -28.07
CA SER A 147 6.95 -25.96 -26.68
C SER A 147 7.98 -26.49 -25.68
N ARG A 148 8.56 -27.69 -25.88
CA ARG A 148 9.64 -28.22 -25.02
C ARG A 148 10.89 -27.35 -25.05
N ARG A 149 11.33 -26.91 -26.23
CA ARG A 149 12.48 -26.01 -26.40
C ARG A 149 12.23 -24.64 -25.75
N LEU A 150 11.06 -24.05 -26.02
CA LEU A 150 10.64 -22.80 -25.38
C LEU A 150 10.61 -22.95 -23.85
N TRP A 151 10.10 -24.05 -23.32
CA TRP A 151 10.10 -24.33 -21.89
C TRP A 151 11.52 -24.48 -21.31
N ALA A 152 12.44 -25.09 -22.04
CA ALA A 152 13.84 -25.19 -21.64
C ALA A 152 14.50 -23.81 -21.59
N LEU A 153 14.25 -22.95 -22.59
CA LEU A 153 14.75 -21.58 -22.63
C LEU A 153 14.20 -20.73 -21.50
N LEU A 154 12.90 -20.81 -21.24
CA LEU A 154 12.28 -20.13 -20.10
C LEU A 154 12.94 -20.58 -18.79
N ARG A 155 13.15 -21.89 -18.59
CA ARG A 155 13.86 -22.41 -17.40
C ARG A 155 15.31 -21.89 -17.29
N ALA A 156 16.01 -21.75 -18.40
CA ALA A 156 17.37 -21.22 -18.42
C ALA A 156 17.38 -19.73 -18.01
N LEU A 157 16.48 -18.92 -18.60
CA LEU A 157 16.29 -17.52 -18.23
C LEU A 157 16.00 -17.36 -16.74
N ASP A 158 15.11 -18.19 -16.22
CA ASP A 158 14.57 -18.09 -14.87
C ASP A 158 15.58 -18.32 -13.75
N SER A 159 16.65 -19.05 -14.01
CA SER A 159 17.63 -19.43 -12.98
C SER A 159 18.97 -18.71 -13.14
N GLY A 160 19.13 -17.99 -14.26
CA GLY A 160 20.35 -17.30 -14.63
C GLY A 160 20.68 -16.09 -13.73
N PRO A 161 21.93 -15.61 -13.79
CA PRO A 161 22.35 -14.37 -13.12
C PRO A 161 21.48 -13.16 -13.50
N LEU A 162 21.02 -13.12 -14.75
CA LEU A 162 20.18 -12.03 -15.25
C LEU A 162 18.82 -11.97 -14.56
N ALA A 163 18.10 -13.09 -14.42
CA ALA A 163 16.81 -13.10 -13.72
C ALA A 163 16.96 -12.66 -12.27
N LYS A 164 18.02 -13.10 -11.58
CA LYS A 164 18.32 -12.68 -10.20
C LYS A 164 18.64 -11.19 -10.11
N TRP A 165 19.37 -10.65 -11.08
CA TRP A 165 19.65 -9.22 -11.16
C TRP A 165 18.37 -8.43 -11.43
N ALA A 166 17.61 -8.79 -12.46
CA ALA A 166 16.36 -8.13 -12.83
C ALA A 166 15.37 -8.14 -11.66
N ALA A 167 15.22 -9.29 -10.99
CA ALA A 167 14.33 -9.42 -9.85
C ALA A 167 14.73 -8.52 -8.67
N ARG A 168 16.04 -8.39 -8.38
CA ARG A 168 16.53 -7.42 -7.38
C ARG A 168 16.29 -5.98 -7.81
N ALA A 169 16.55 -5.65 -9.08
CA ALA A 169 16.31 -4.32 -9.62
C ALA A 169 14.83 -3.93 -9.51
N MET A 170 13.92 -4.86 -9.81
CA MET A 170 12.47 -4.67 -9.67
C MET A 170 12.07 -4.39 -8.22
N VAL A 171 12.61 -5.13 -7.24
CA VAL A 171 12.36 -4.85 -5.81
C VAL A 171 12.94 -3.49 -5.41
N CYS A 172 14.15 -3.16 -5.87
CA CYS A 172 14.81 -1.89 -5.56
C CYS A 172 14.13 -0.68 -6.23
N ALA A 173 13.47 -0.86 -7.36
CA ALA A 173 12.71 0.19 -8.05
C ALA A 173 11.61 0.78 -7.15
N TRP A 174 11.00 -0.03 -6.28
CA TRP A 174 10.06 0.48 -5.28
C TRP A 174 10.73 1.44 -4.30
N TYR A 175 11.91 1.10 -3.77
CA TYR A 175 12.63 1.98 -2.85
C TYR A 175 13.10 3.27 -3.54
N ILE A 176 13.55 3.19 -4.79
CA ILE A 176 13.89 4.38 -5.60
C ILE A 176 12.65 5.26 -5.76
N ASN A 177 11.49 4.68 -6.06
CA ASN A 177 10.22 5.39 -6.14
C ASN A 177 9.86 6.06 -4.80
N GLN A 178 10.06 5.40 -3.66
CA GLN A 178 9.81 6.00 -2.35
C GLN A 178 10.67 7.26 -2.11
N VAL A 179 11.92 7.24 -2.56
CA VAL A 179 12.79 8.43 -2.48
C VAL A 179 12.30 9.52 -3.41
N ALA A 180 11.95 9.18 -4.66
CA ALA A 180 11.42 10.13 -5.63
C ALA A 180 10.12 10.79 -5.13
N GLU A 181 9.19 10.00 -4.60
CA GLU A 181 7.94 10.49 -4.02
C GLU A 181 8.19 11.43 -2.83
N ALA A 182 9.10 11.08 -1.92
CA ALA A 182 9.44 11.95 -0.79
C ALA A 182 10.03 13.30 -1.25
N VAL A 183 10.86 13.30 -2.30
CA VAL A 183 11.43 14.53 -2.89
C VAL A 183 10.36 15.36 -3.59
N GLU A 184 9.45 14.73 -4.34
CA GLU A 184 8.34 15.42 -4.99
C GLU A 184 7.36 16.02 -4.00
N VAL A 185 6.98 15.27 -2.96
CA VAL A 185 6.14 15.76 -1.86
C VAL A 185 6.79 16.98 -1.21
N TRP A 186 8.09 16.89 -0.92
CA TRP A 186 8.83 18.03 -0.36
C TRP A 186 8.84 19.23 -1.33
N ALA A 187 9.12 19.02 -2.62
CA ALA A 187 9.16 20.09 -3.61
C ALA A 187 7.80 20.77 -3.78
N HIS A 188 6.72 19.99 -3.75
CA HIS A 188 5.36 20.49 -3.82
C HIS A 188 4.98 21.30 -2.57
N LEU A 189 5.19 20.72 -1.38
CA LEU A 189 4.84 21.35 -0.11
C LEU A 189 5.73 22.54 0.28
N ARG A 190 6.96 22.61 -0.25
CA ARG A 190 7.88 23.74 -0.08
C ARG A 190 7.28 25.04 -0.65
N ASN A 191 6.59 24.94 -1.78
CA ASN A 191 6.07 26.10 -2.52
C ASN A 191 4.57 26.32 -2.28
N ALA A 192 3.87 25.35 -1.71
CA ALA A 192 2.43 25.46 -1.45
C ALA A 192 2.16 26.38 -0.26
N PRO A 193 1.19 27.32 -0.36
CA PRO A 193 0.74 28.10 0.78
C PRO A 193 0.11 27.15 1.80
N MET A 194 0.77 26.96 2.95
CA MET A 194 0.24 26.12 4.01
C MET A 194 -0.92 26.84 4.70
N ARG A 195 -2.12 26.31 4.54
CA ARG A 195 -3.30 26.79 5.26
C ARG A 195 -3.54 25.88 6.45
N LYS A 196 -3.81 26.47 7.62
CA LYS A 196 -4.36 25.71 8.72
C LYS A 196 -5.72 25.14 8.30
N ARG A 197 -6.01 23.88 8.65
CA ARG A 197 -7.33 23.31 8.38
C ARG A 197 -8.36 23.92 9.35
N TRP A 198 -7.97 24.16 10.59
CA TRP A 198 -8.76 24.85 11.61
C TRP A 198 -7.98 26.01 12.25
N VAL A 199 -8.68 27.00 12.80
CA VAL A 199 -8.03 28.15 13.48
C VAL A 199 -7.07 27.68 14.58
N ASP A 200 -7.49 26.66 15.32
CA ASP A 200 -6.77 26.10 16.47
C ASP A 200 -5.70 25.06 16.11
N ASP A 201 -5.59 24.66 14.83
CA ASP A 201 -4.53 23.75 14.44
C ASP A 201 -3.16 24.41 14.67
N PRO A 202 -2.17 23.65 15.17
CA PRO A 202 -0.81 24.15 15.30
C PRO A 202 -0.32 24.63 13.94
N GLU A 203 0.58 25.63 13.94
CA GLU A 203 1.16 26.11 12.69
C GLU A 203 1.78 24.94 11.92
N PRO A 204 1.41 24.76 10.64
CA PRO A 204 1.90 23.64 9.86
C PRO A 204 3.42 23.77 9.73
N ARG A 205 4.13 22.75 10.19
CA ARG A 205 5.60 22.71 10.10
C ARG A 205 6.01 22.62 8.64
N ARG A 206 6.96 23.46 8.22
CA ARG A 206 7.56 23.38 6.88
C ARG A 206 8.14 21.98 6.67
N PRO A 207 7.91 21.33 5.50
CA PRO A 207 8.47 20.01 5.24
C PRO A 207 9.99 20.11 5.24
N THR A 208 10.65 19.26 6.03
CA THR A 208 12.10 19.11 5.96
C THR A 208 12.47 18.29 4.73
N PHE A 209 13.57 18.64 4.05
CA PHE A 209 14.08 17.83 2.95
C PHE A 209 14.37 16.40 3.45
N PRO A 210 14.01 15.33 2.69
CA PRO A 210 14.16 13.94 3.13
C PRO A 210 15.61 13.46 3.02
N VAL A 211 16.54 14.11 3.74
CA VAL A 211 18.00 13.87 3.68
C VAL A 211 18.32 12.40 3.86
N LEU A 212 17.74 11.73 4.86
CA LEU A 212 18.01 10.31 5.13
C LEU A 212 17.62 9.41 3.95
N MET A 213 16.50 9.69 3.28
CA MET A 213 16.05 8.88 2.14
C MET A 213 16.99 9.07 0.94
N VAL A 214 17.41 10.31 0.66
CA VAL A 214 18.29 10.62 -0.46
C VAL A 214 19.73 10.17 -0.20
N ALA A 215 20.27 10.42 0.99
CA ALA A 215 21.67 10.16 1.30
C ALA A 215 21.97 8.70 1.69
N LEU A 216 20.97 7.97 2.21
CA LEU A 216 21.16 6.58 2.64
C LEU A 216 20.33 5.60 1.81
N LEU A 217 19.00 5.79 1.72
CA LEU A 217 18.11 4.80 1.12
C LEU A 217 18.35 4.65 -0.38
N LEU A 218 18.51 5.76 -1.11
CA LEU A 218 18.76 5.74 -2.55
C LEU A 218 20.09 5.03 -2.90
N PRO A 219 21.25 5.37 -2.31
CA PRO A 219 22.48 4.61 -2.51
C PRO A 219 22.35 3.14 -2.15
N CYS A 220 21.68 2.80 -1.03
CA CYS A 220 21.43 1.40 -0.68
C CYS A 220 20.59 0.68 -1.74
N ALA A 221 19.54 1.31 -2.27
CA ALA A 221 18.71 0.73 -3.31
C ALA A 221 19.49 0.51 -4.62
N LEU A 222 20.27 1.50 -5.05
CA LEU A 222 21.11 1.40 -6.25
C LEU A 222 22.19 0.33 -6.12
N LEU A 223 22.89 0.29 -4.98
CA LEU A 223 23.92 -0.72 -4.71
C LEU A 223 23.31 -2.11 -4.59
N CYS A 224 22.15 -2.25 -3.94
CA CYS A 224 21.43 -3.51 -3.84
C CYS A 224 20.99 -4.03 -5.23
N ALA A 225 20.43 -3.15 -6.07
CA ALA A 225 20.08 -3.45 -7.45
C ALA A 225 21.30 -3.88 -8.28
N ALA A 226 22.42 -3.18 -8.11
CA ALA A 226 23.70 -3.52 -8.74
C ALA A 226 24.35 -4.81 -8.19
N GLY A 227 23.78 -5.41 -7.14
CA GLY A 227 24.32 -6.60 -6.50
C GLY A 227 25.54 -6.36 -5.61
N VAL A 228 25.79 -5.11 -5.22
CA VAL A 228 26.92 -4.70 -4.38
C VAL A 228 26.51 -4.71 -2.91
N ALA A 229 27.25 -5.46 -2.09
CA ALA A 229 27.04 -5.57 -0.64
C ALA A 229 25.58 -5.88 -0.25
N VAL A 230 24.88 -6.69 -1.05
CA VAL A 230 23.43 -6.97 -0.91
C VAL A 230 22.97 -7.32 0.51
N PRO A 231 23.69 -8.10 1.32
CA PRO A 231 23.25 -8.38 2.69
C PRO A 231 23.15 -7.11 3.56
N VAL A 232 24.05 -6.15 3.35
CA VAL A 232 24.09 -4.88 4.10
C VAL A 232 23.09 -3.90 3.51
N THR A 233 23.14 -3.68 2.20
CA THR A 233 22.29 -2.72 1.51
C THR A 233 20.82 -3.16 1.54
N GLY A 234 20.52 -4.39 1.15
CA GLY A 234 19.19 -4.99 1.29
C GLY A 234 18.73 -5.12 2.75
N GLY A 235 19.67 -5.26 3.69
CA GLY A 235 19.39 -5.28 5.13
C GLY A 235 18.89 -3.93 5.62
N ALA A 236 19.56 -2.85 5.20
CA ALA A 236 19.13 -1.48 5.48
C ALA A 236 17.77 -1.16 4.86
N LEU A 237 17.52 -1.58 3.61
CA LEU A 237 16.21 -1.44 2.96
C LEU A 237 15.10 -2.16 3.74
N LEU A 238 15.33 -3.43 4.11
CA LEU A 238 14.37 -4.21 4.89
C LEU A 238 14.13 -3.61 6.27
N ALA A 239 15.19 -3.22 6.98
CA ALA A 239 15.10 -2.61 8.30
C ALA A 239 14.29 -1.31 8.25
N ARG A 240 14.48 -0.50 7.21
CA ARG A 240 13.68 0.72 6.98
C ARG A 240 12.21 0.38 6.79
N SER A 241 11.88 -0.57 5.92
CA SER A 241 10.49 -0.98 5.68
C SER A 241 9.85 -1.53 6.95
N VAL A 242 10.53 -2.43 7.65
CA VAL A 242 10.04 -2.96 8.93
C VAL A 242 9.83 -1.86 9.96
N TRP A 243 10.73 -0.86 10.04
CA TRP A 243 10.58 0.25 10.98
C TRP A 243 9.39 1.17 10.65
N GLU A 244 9.25 1.60 9.38
CA GLU A 244 8.08 2.38 8.94
C GLU A 244 6.78 1.61 9.17
N ASP A 245 6.80 0.34 8.77
CA ASP A 245 5.61 -0.47 8.68
C ASP A 245 5.24 -1.04 10.04
N ALA A 246 6.15 -1.28 10.99
CA ALA A 246 5.81 -1.80 12.31
C ALA A 246 4.88 -0.86 13.08
N ALA A 247 5.13 0.45 13.03
CA ALA A 247 4.29 1.42 13.72
C ALA A 247 2.92 1.60 13.04
N LEU A 248 2.87 1.55 11.71
CA LEU A 248 1.62 1.66 10.96
C LEU A 248 0.80 0.36 11.08
N SER A 249 1.43 -0.78 10.79
CA SER A 249 0.86 -2.12 10.88
C SER A 249 0.43 -2.44 12.29
N GLY A 250 1.20 -2.07 13.31
CA GLY A 250 0.83 -2.25 14.71
C GLY A 250 -0.46 -1.50 15.05
N ARG A 251 -0.58 -0.23 14.65
CA ARG A 251 -1.81 0.56 14.87
C ARG A 251 -3.01 0.03 14.09
N GLN A 252 -2.82 -0.37 12.84
CA GLN A 252 -3.89 -0.91 12.02
C GLN A 252 -4.32 -2.29 12.49
N LEU A 253 -3.38 -3.17 12.83
CA LEU A 253 -3.66 -4.47 13.41
C LEU A 253 -4.39 -4.31 14.75
N LEU A 254 -3.95 -3.39 15.60
CA LEU A 254 -4.66 -3.09 16.84
C LEU A 254 -6.08 -2.58 16.57
N ALA A 255 -6.29 -1.72 15.59
CA ALA A 255 -7.63 -1.28 15.20
C ALA A 255 -8.50 -2.42 14.66
N VAL A 256 -7.93 -3.35 13.89
CA VAL A 256 -8.62 -4.55 13.41
C VAL A 256 -9.04 -5.42 14.60
N LEU A 257 -8.13 -5.67 15.54
CA LEU A 257 -8.37 -6.54 16.70
C LEU A 257 -9.32 -5.92 17.73
N THR A 258 -9.21 -4.62 17.99
CA THR A 258 -9.98 -3.95 19.05
C THR A 258 -11.30 -3.37 18.57
N ARG A 259 -11.39 -2.95 17.30
CA ARG A 259 -12.57 -2.26 16.75
C ARG A 259 -13.22 -3.01 15.60
N GLY A 260 -12.71 -4.18 15.22
CA GLY A 260 -13.18 -4.90 14.04
C GLY A 260 -12.98 -4.10 12.74
N SER A 261 -12.04 -3.14 12.71
CA SER A 261 -11.83 -2.34 11.50
C SER A 261 -11.34 -3.23 10.36
N ARG A 262 -11.78 -2.96 9.13
CA ARG A 262 -11.32 -3.73 7.96
C ARG A 262 -9.84 -3.44 7.68
N PRO A 263 -9.00 -4.46 7.42
CA PRO A 263 -7.62 -4.22 7.01
C PRO A 263 -7.59 -3.38 5.74
N THR A 264 -6.64 -2.45 5.66
CA THR A 264 -6.49 -1.57 4.51
C THR A 264 -5.60 -2.21 3.46
N GLU A 265 -5.84 -1.91 2.19
CA GLU A 265 -4.99 -2.39 1.09
C GLU A 265 -3.53 -1.93 1.23
N LEU A 266 -3.34 -0.73 1.80
CA LEU A 266 -2.02 -0.19 2.07
C LEU A 266 -1.21 -1.09 3.00
N LEU A 267 -1.84 -1.66 4.05
CA LEU A 267 -1.20 -2.61 4.96
C LEU A 267 -0.68 -3.83 4.21
N ALA A 268 -1.55 -4.44 3.40
CA ALA A 268 -1.24 -5.66 2.69
C ALA A 268 -0.07 -5.44 1.71
N LYS A 269 -0.03 -4.28 1.04
CA LYS A 269 1.08 -3.91 0.14
C LYS A 269 2.40 -3.82 0.87
N ARG A 270 2.41 -3.13 2.02
CA ARG A 270 3.63 -2.97 2.84
C ARG A 270 4.18 -4.33 3.29
N LEU A 271 3.31 -5.22 3.77
CA LEU A 271 3.70 -6.59 4.13
C LEU A 271 4.33 -7.34 2.94
N ALA A 272 3.77 -7.22 1.73
CA ALA A 272 4.33 -7.86 0.55
C ALA A 272 5.70 -7.29 0.16
N ILE A 273 5.93 -5.97 0.31
CA ILE A 273 7.24 -5.36 0.08
C ILE A 273 8.28 -5.85 1.10
N VAL A 274 7.90 -6.00 2.37
CA VAL A 274 8.74 -6.64 3.39
C VAL A 274 9.07 -8.08 2.98
N GLY A 275 8.09 -8.83 2.49
CA GLY A 275 8.28 -10.19 1.94
C GLY A 275 9.26 -10.23 0.76
N ALA A 276 9.12 -9.31 -0.20
CA ALA A 276 10.02 -9.21 -1.35
C ALA A 276 11.46 -8.85 -0.93
N ALA A 277 11.64 -7.89 -0.02
CA ALA A 277 12.95 -7.51 0.50
C ALA A 277 13.61 -8.64 1.33
N LEU A 278 12.82 -9.39 2.10
CA LEU A 278 13.31 -10.59 2.80
C LEU A 278 13.84 -11.64 1.81
N LEU A 279 13.20 -11.82 0.66
CA LEU A 279 13.66 -12.75 -0.38
C LEU A 279 14.96 -12.28 -1.05
N VAL A 280 15.15 -10.97 -1.24
CA VAL A 280 16.44 -10.40 -1.68
C VAL A 280 17.56 -10.78 -0.71
N LEU A 281 17.32 -10.64 0.59
CA LEU A 281 18.30 -11.02 1.62
C LEU A 281 18.55 -12.53 1.65
N ALA A 282 17.50 -13.34 1.64
CA ALA A 282 17.61 -14.79 1.64
C ALA A 282 18.40 -15.31 0.42
N HIS A 283 18.29 -14.61 -0.72
CA HIS A 283 19.09 -14.88 -1.90
C HIS A 283 20.57 -14.51 -1.69
N SER A 284 20.86 -13.31 -1.19
CA SER A 284 22.24 -12.83 -1.02
C SER A 284 23.10 -13.70 -0.09
N VAL A 285 22.49 -14.28 0.95
CA VAL A 285 23.18 -15.19 1.88
C VAL A 285 23.60 -16.49 1.18
N LYS A 286 22.81 -16.96 0.20
CA LYS A 286 23.13 -18.16 -0.60
C LYS A 286 24.37 -17.94 -1.45
N ASP A 287 24.45 -16.80 -2.13
CA ASP A 287 25.55 -16.51 -3.04
C ASP A 287 26.87 -16.36 -2.27
N ARG A 288 26.83 -15.74 -1.09
CA ARG A 288 28.02 -15.57 -0.24
C ARG A 288 28.57 -16.89 0.31
N ALA A 289 27.70 -17.85 0.60
CA ALA A 289 28.15 -19.17 1.04
C ALA A 289 28.94 -19.90 -0.05
N ARG A 290 28.57 -19.72 -1.33
CA ARG A 290 29.35 -20.27 -2.46
C ARG A 290 30.71 -19.59 -2.57
N LEU A 291 30.77 -18.27 -2.39
CA LEU A 291 31.99 -17.47 -2.53
C LEU A 291 33.03 -17.71 -1.43
N ARG A 292 32.64 -18.20 -0.25
CA ARG A 292 33.58 -18.45 0.85
C ARG A 292 34.40 -19.73 0.67
N THR A 293 33.98 -20.63 -0.20
CA THR A 293 34.72 -21.85 -0.52
C THR A 293 35.56 -21.63 -1.76
N TYR A 294 36.89 -21.63 -1.62
CA TYR A 294 37.85 -21.55 -2.74
C TYR A 294 37.55 -22.58 -3.84
N ALA A 295 37.09 -23.78 -3.47
CA ALA A 295 36.65 -24.82 -4.40
C ALA A 295 35.43 -24.40 -5.25
N GLY A 296 34.56 -23.51 -4.74
CA GLY A 296 33.38 -23.03 -5.45
C GLY A 296 33.68 -21.97 -6.51
N VAL A 297 34.91 -21.44 -6.56
CA VAL A 297 35.38 -20.54 -7.62
C VAL A 297 36.17 -21.30 -8.69
N LEU A 298 36.85 -22.38 -8.31
CA LEU A 298 37.74 -23.14 -9.20
C LEU A 298 37.08 -24.33 -9.89
N LEU A 299 36.00 -24.87 -9.33
CA LEU A 299 35.25 -25.92 -9.99
C LEU A 299 34.25 -25.27 -10.95
N PRO A 300 34.43 -25.39 -12.29
CA PRO A 300 33.40 -24.97 -13.24
C PRO A 300 32.09 -25.66 -12.85
N ASP A 301 30.97 -24.94 -12.95
CA ASP A 301 29.63 -25.40 -12.56
C ASP A 301 29.41 -26.85 -13.00
N GLU A 302 29.74 -27.82 -12.14
CA GLU A 302 29.42 -29.20 -12.42
C GLU A 302 27.91 -29.25 -12.60
N PRO A 303 27.42 -29.87 -13.69
CA PRO A 303 26.02 -29.84 -14.07
C PRO A 303 25.23 -30.32 -12.87
N ALA A 304 24.55 -29.37 -12.21
CA ALA A 304 24.08 -29.48 -10.84
C ALA A 304 23.58 -30.90 -10.54
N SER A 305 24.45 -31.74 -9.98
CA SER A 305 24.11 -33.11 -9.65
C SER A 305 22.86 -33.03 -8.79
N GLU A 306 21.79 -33.70 -9.24
CA GLU A 306 20.40 -33.43 -8.84
C GLU A 306 20.14 -33.51 -7.33
N GLU A 307 21.08 -34.05 -6.56
CA GLU A 307 21.15 -33.98 -5.10
C GLU A 307 21.61 -32.60 -4.59
N ARG A 308 20.90 -31.54 -4.96
CA ARG A 308 20.99 -30.27 -4.21
C ARG A 308 20.56 -30.54 -2.78
N SER A 309 21.53 -30.54 -1.86
CA SER A 309 21.29 -30.70 -0.43
C SER A 309 20.13 -29.78 -0.01
N PRO A 310 19.14 -30.30 0.73
CA PRO A 310 17.91 -29.57 1.00
C PRO A 310 18.23 -28.26 1.75
N PRO A 311 17.62 -27.12 1.37
CA PRO A 311 17.94 -25.82 1.95
C PRO A 311 17.81 -25.84 3.48
N SER A 312 18.68 -25.17 4.23
CA SER A 312 18.62 -25.19 5.70
C SER A 312 17.24 -24.81 6.26
N ARG A 313 16.92 -25.25 7.49
CA ARG A 313 15.62 -24.95 8.14
C ARG A 313 15.35 -23.44 8.23
N ARG A 314 16.35 -22.66 8.66
CA ARG A 314 16.26 -21.18 8.76
C ARG A 314 15.96 -20.55 7.40
N LYS A 315 16.63 -21.01 6.34
CA LYS A 315 16.37 -20.54 4.98
C LYS A 315 14.96 -20.91 4.52
N SER A 316 14.53 -22.14 4.77
CA SER A 316 13.17 -22.58 4.41
C SER A 316 12.10 -21.78 5.15
N ALA A 317 12.35 -21.40 6.42
CA ALA A 317 11.46 -20.52 7.18
C ALA A 317 11.40 -19.11 6.57
N ALA A 318 12.55 -18.53 6.18
CA ALA A 318 12.58 -17.23 5.50
C ALA A 318 11.85 -17.26 4.15
N LEU A 319 11.98 -18.34 3.36
CA LEU A 319 11.24 -18.52 2.11
C LEU A 319 9.74 -18.65 2.34
N LEU A 320 9.33 -19.39 3.38
CA LEU A 320 7.93 -19.52 3.77
C LEU A 320 7.36 -18.16 4.20
N ALA A 321 8.07 -17.42 5.06
CA ALA A 321 7.65 -16.10 5.51
C ALA A 321 7.50 -15.13 4.33
N GLY A 322 8.51 -15.04 3.45
CA GLY A 322 8.46 -14.20 2.25
C GLY A 322 7.27 -14.56 1.35
N ARG A 323 7.02 -15.86 1.13
CA ARG A 323 5.87 -16.35 0.37
C ARG A 323 4.54 -15.94 1.00
N LEU A 324 4.35 -16.17 2.30
CA LEU A 324 3.09 -15.88 2.98
C LEU A 324 2.80 -14.38 2.98
N LEU A 325 3.81 -13.54 3.14
CA LEU A 325 3.68 -12.09 3.05
C LEU A 325 3.27 -11.65 1.63
N LEU A 326 3.92 -12.18 0.59
CA LEU A 326 3.51 -11.91 -0.81
C LEU A 326 2.08 -12.41 -1.09
N ALA A 327 1.75 -13.63 -0.67
CA ALA A 327 0.43 -14.21 -0.87
C ALA A 327 -0.67 -13.44 -0.12
N SER A 328 -0.38 -12.92 1.08
CA SER A 328 -1.35 -12.14 1.88
C SER A 328 -1.87 -10.91 1.13
N LEU A 329 -1.00 -10.20 0.38
CA LEU A 329 -1.42 -9.09 -0.47
C LEU A 329 -2.35 -9.56 -1.58
N LEU A 330 -1.97 -10.60 -2.30
CA LEU A 330 -2.72 -11.08 -3.46
C LEU A 330 -4.09 -11.63 -3.07
N LEU A 331 -4.15 -12.37 -1.95
CA LEU A 331 -5.40 -12.82 -1.35
C LEU A 331 -6.28 -11.65 -0.92
N PHE A 332 -5.70 -10.63 -0.27
CA PHE A 332 -6.44 -9.46 0.17
C PHE A 332 -6.98 -8.64 -1.02
N ALA A 333 -6.13 -8.35 -2.01
CA ALA A 333 -6.51 -7.60 -3.21
C ALA A 333 -7.63 -8.32 -3.97
N GLY A 334 -7.44 -9.62 -4.21
CA GLY A 334 -8.43 -10.49 -4.83
C GLY A 334 -9.75 -10.56 -4.07
N TRP A 335 -9.70 -10.73 -2.75
CA TRP A 335 -10.89 -10.74 -1.90
C TRP A 335 -11.64 -9.40 -1.94
N SER A 336 -10.90 -8.29 -1.94
CA SER A 336 -11.50 -6.96 -2.07
C SER A 336 -12.24 -6.81 -3.40
N GLN A 337 -11.69 -7.36 -4.48
CA GLN A 337 -12.34 -7.36 -5.79
C GLN A 337 -13.56 -8.27 -5.84
N VAL A 338 -13.49 -9.47 -5.26
CA VAL A 338 -14.67 -10.36 -5.12
C VAL A 338 -15.77 -9.64 -4.34
N SER A 339 -15.41 -8.93 -3.26
CA SER A 339 -16.37 -8.14 -2.47
C SER A 339 -17.00 -7.01 -3.29
N ARG A 340 -16.20 -6.29 -4.10
CA ARG A 340 -16.71 -5.24 -5.02
C ARG A 340 -17.61 -5.82 -6.10
N VAL A 341 -17.22 -6.96 -6.70
CA VAL A 341 -18.02 -7.65 -7.72
C VAL A 341 -19.30 -8.21 -7.11
N ALA A 342 -19.27 -8.74 -5.90
CA ALA A 342 -20.47 -9.22 -5.21
C ALA A 342 -21.41 -8.07 -4.85
N ALA A 343 -20.88 -6.93 -4.37
CA ALA A 343 -21.68 -5.74 -4.11
C ALA A 343 -22.34 -5.19 -5.39
N ARG A 344 -21.57 -5.12 -6.50
CA ARG A 344 -22.10 -4.73 -7.82
C ARG A 344 -23.06 -5.76 -8.37
N GLY A 345 -22.74 -7.04 -8.26
CA GLY A 345 -23.57 -8.16 -8.70
C GLY A 345 -24.91 -8.16 -7.98
N GLY A 346 -24.92 -7.89 -6.67
CA GLY A 346 -26.14 -7.65 -5.91
C GLY A 346 -26.91 -6.44 -6.40
N SER A 347 -26.24 -5.35 -6.77
CA SER A 347 -26.92 -4.18 -7.38
C SER A 347 -27.47 -4.45 -8.78
N LEU A 348 -26.76 -5.22 -9.61
CA LEU A 348 -27.18 -5.61 -10.95
C LEU A 348 -28.31 -6.65 -10.90
N TRP A 349 -28.23 -7.61 -9.97
CA TRP A 349 -29.29 -8.58 -9.71
C TRP A 349 -30.54 -7.92 -9.12
N ALA A 350 -30.37 -6.96 -8.19
CA ALA A 350 -31.47 -6.16 -7.70
C ALA A 350 -32.09 -5.31 -8.80
N ALA A 351 -31.26 -4.70 -9.66
CA ALA A 351 -31.72 -3.93 -10.82
C ALA A 351 -32.39 -4.80 -11.90
N SER A 352 -31.96 -6.05 -12.09
CA SER A 352 -32.61 -6.99 -13.02
C SER A 352 -33.86 -7.64 -12.42
N ALA A 353 -33.93 -7.77 -11.09
CA ALA A 353 -35.11 -8.25 -10.38
C ALA A 353 -36.23 -7.19 -10.37
N THR A 354 -35.88 -5.91 -10.42
CA THR A 354 -36.85 -4.86 -10.74
C THR A 354 -37.17 -4.90 -12.23
N THR A 355 -38.40 -5.31 -12.55
CA THR A 355 -38.90 -5.22 -13.93
C THR A 355 -38.85 -3.75 -14.39
N PRO A 356 -38.69 -3.47 -15.71
CA PRO A 356 -38.72 -2.11 -16.23
C PRO A 356 -39.95 -1.32 -15.78
N ARG A 357 -41.09 -2.01 -15.59
CA ARG A 357 -42.32 -1.44 -15.07
C ARG A 357 -42.23 -1.02 -13.60
N GLN A 358 -41.60 -1.83 -12.75
CA GLN A 358 -41.36 -1.49 -11.34
C GLN A 358 -40.34 -0.35 -11.21
N ALA A 359 -39.29 -0.34 -12.05
CA ALA A 359 -38.33 0.75 -12.10
C ALA A 359 -38.98 2.06 -12.55
N ALA A 360 -39.88 2.01 -13.55
CA ALA A 360 -40.66 3.16 -14.01
C ALA A 360 -41.64 3.66 -12.94
N ALA A 361 -42.33 2.76 -12.22
CA ALA A 361 -43.20 3.11 -11.11
C ALA A 361 -42.42 3.81 -9.97
N ALA A 362 -41.30 3.24 -9.54
CA ALA A 362 -40.44 3.86 -8.51
C ALA A 362 -39.78 5.17 -8.97
N ALA A 363 -39.58 5.37 -10.28
CA ALA A 363 -39.13 6.65 -10.82
C ALA A 363 -40.26 7.69 -10.81
N LEU A 364 -41.48 7.29 -11.15
CA LEU A 364 -42.66 8.13 -11.09
C LEU A 364 -42.97 8.57 -9.64
N ASP A 365 -42.93 7.64 -8.68
CA ASP A 365 -43.17 7.95 -7.27
C ASP A 365 -42.16 8.98 -6.76
N ARG A 366 -40.86 8.82 -7.09
CA ARG A 366 -39.83 9.80 -6.74
C ARG A 366 -40.02 11.15 -7.44
N ALA A 367 -40.51 11.16 -8.67
CA ALA A 367 -40.83 12.40 -9.37
C ALA A 367 -42.03 13.12 -8.74
N VAL A 368 -43.04 12.36 -8.29
CA VAL A 368 -44.20 12.88 -7.55
C VAL A 368 -43.79 13.44 -6.19
N GLU A 369 -42.95 12.73 -5.44
CA GLU A 369 -42.40 13.22 -4.17
C GLU A 369 -41.57 14.49 -4.35
N ALA A 370 -40.71 14.53 -5.38
CA ALA A 370 -39.92 15.72 -5.70
C ALA A 370 -40.79 16.92 -6.11
N ALA A 371 -41.84 16.68 -6.90
CA ALA A 371 -42.81 17.70 -7.29
C ALA A 371 -43.59 18.23 -6.07
N ALA A 372 -44.04 17.34 -5.19
CA ALA A 372 -44.73 17.71 -3.94
C ALA A 372 -43.82 18.54 -3.02
N ALA A 373 -42.55 18.15 -2.86
CA ALA A 373 -41.57 18.91 -2.10
C ALA A 373 -41.31 20.29 -2.70
N ALA A 374 -41.21 20.38 -4.03
CA ALA A 374 -41.04 21.66 -4.73
C ALA A 374 -42.26 22.57 -4.55
N GLN A 375 -43.48 22.02 -4.63
CA GLN A 375 -44.73 22.75 -4.41
C GLN A 375 -44.85 23.24 -2.96
N ALA A 376 -44.51 22.42 -1.98
CA ALA A 376 -44.48 22.82 -0.57
C ALA A 376 -43.47 23.95 -0.33
N GLY A 377 -42.28 23.86 -0.93
CA GLY A 377 -41.27 24.93 -0.87
C GLY A 377 -41.73 26.22 -1.55
N ALA A 378 -42.46 26.14 -2.65
CA ALA A 378 -43.06 27.32 -3.31
C ALA A 378 -44.16 27.96 -2.44
N ALA A 379 -45.03 27.16 -1.84
CA ALA A 379 -46.07 27.64 -0.93
C ALA A 379 -45.48 28.32 0.32
N ALA A 380 -44.42 27.75 0.91
CA ALA A 380 -43.72 28.35 2.04
C ALA A 380 -43.12 29.73 1.68
N ARG A 381 -42.48 29.85 0.50
CA ARG A 381 -41.95 31.13 0.01
C ARG A 381 -43.05 32.16 -0.26
N ALA A 382 -44.18 31.73 -0.82
CA ALA A 382 -45.33 32.60 -1.05
C ALA A 382 -45.93 33.11 0.28
N ALA A 383 -46.06 32.24 1.29
CA ALA A 383 -46.51 32.63 2.62
C ALA A 383 -45.54 33.63 3.29
N GLU A 384 -44.23 33.40 3.17
CA GLU A 384 -43.21 34.33 3.67
C GLU A 384 -43.29 35.71 2.97
N GLN A 385 -43.49 35.72 1.65
CA GLN A 385 -43.68 36.96 0.89
C GLN A 385 -44.97 37.69 1.29
N ALA A 386 -46.07 36.97 1.49
CA ALA A 386 -47.33 37.55 1.94
C ALA A 386 -47.19 38.18 3.34
N ALA A 387 -46.48 37.52 4.26
CA ALA A 387 -46.19 38.05 5.59
C ALA A 387 -45.34 39.35 5.50
N LYS A 388 -44.31 39.38 4.65
CA LYS A 388 -43.50 40.58 4.41
C LYS A 388 -44.32 41.74 3.82
N VAL A 389 -45.25 41.44 2.90
CA VAL A 389 -46.15 42.48 2.35
C VAL A 389 -47.10 43.01 3.42
N ALA A 390 -47.64 42.14 4.28
CA ALA A 390 -48.49 42.56 5.39
C ALA A 390 -47.75 43.50 6.36
N GLU A 391 -46.51 43.19 6.72
CA GLU A 391 -45.65 44.04 7.56
C GLU A 391 -45.41 45.41 6.92
N VAL A 392 -45.15 45.46 5.60
CA VAL A 392 -44.98 46.72 4.86
C VAL A 392 -46.27 47.54 4.83
N VAL A 393 -47.42 46.90 4.65
CA VAL A 393 -48.73 47.58 4.66
C VAL A 393 -49.06 48.15 6.04
N GLU A 394 -48.79 47.40 7.12
CA GLU A 394 -48.98 47.86 8.49
C GLU A 394 -48.06 49.04 8.83
N ALA A 395 -46.79 48.98 8.43
CA ALA A 395 -45.85 50.09 8.58
C ALA A 395 -46.29 51.34 7.80
N ALA A 396 -46.79 51.17 6.57
CA ALA A 396 -47.31 52.27 5.76
C ALA A 396 -48.56 52.91 6.38
N ALA A 397 -49.48 52.09 6.92
CA ALA A 397 -50.66 52.59 7.62
C ALA A 397 -50.29 53.37 8.89
N GLY A 398 -49.32 52.88 9.68
CA GLY A 398 -48.78 53.58 10.84
C GLY A 398 -48.11 54.92 10.49
N ALA A 399 -47.35 54.95 9.39
CA ALA A 399 -46.73 56.18 8.89
C ALA A 399 -47.79 57.20 8.44
N ALA A 400 -48.83 56.77 7.73
CA ALA A 400 -49.94 57.62 7.31
C ALA A 400 -50.72 58.19 8.51
N ALA A 401 -50.99 57.37 9.54
CA ALA A 401 -51.65 57.84 10.77
C ALA A 401 -50.80 58.88 11.51
N THR A 402 -49.48 58.67 11.59
CA THR A 402 -48.54 59.62 12.21
C THR A 402 -48.47 60.94 11.43
N ALA A 403 -48.43 60.87 10.10
CA ALA A 403 -48.47 62.04 9.24
C ALA A 403 -49.79 62.83 9.40
N GLY A 404 -50.92 62.13 9.52
CA GLY A 404 -52.22 62.74 9.80
C GLY A 404 -52.27 63.46 11.14
N LEU A 405 -51.70 62.88 12.21
CA LEU A 405 -51.58 63.53 13.52
C LEU A 405 -50.68 64.77 13.49
N MET A 406 -49.54 64.71 12.78
CA MET A 406 -48.65 65.86 12.61
C MET A 406 -49.29 66.99 11.80
N ALA A 407 -50.07 66.66 10.76
CA ALA A 407 -50.82 67.63 9.98
C ALA A 407 -51.98 68.26 10.79
N GLY A 408 -52.65 67.48 11.64
CA GLY A 408 -53.70 67.96 12.55
C GLY A 408 -53.17 68.88 13.65
N GLY A 409 -51.93 68.67 14.12
CA GLY A 409 -51.28 69.53 15.12
C GLY A 409 -50.88 70.92 14.59
N ALA A 410 -50.71 71.08 13.28
CA ALA A 410 -50.41 72.37 12.66
C ALA A 410 -51.66 73.21 12.33
N ALA A 411 -52.86 72.60 12.34
CA ALA A 411 -54.14 73.27 12.07
C ALA A 411 -54.84 73.78 13.36
N GLY A 412 -54.09 73.96 14.44
CA GLY A 412 -54.53 74.57 15.69
C GLY A 412 -54.28 76.08 15.75
N ALA A 413 -54.56 76.83 14.68
CA ALA A 413 -54.69 78.29 14.71
C ALA A 413 -55.41 78.78 13.44
N GLY A 414 -56.74 78.76 13.45
CA GLY A 414 -57.54 79.36 12.37
C GLY A 414 -58.89 78.70 12.19
N ALA A 415 -59.90 79.21 12.89
CA ALA A 415 -61.28 78.82 12.73
C ALA A 415 -61.79 79.11 11.30
N GLY A 416 -62.61 78.20 10.75
CA GLY A 416 -63.58 78.56 9.72
C GLY A 416 -63.75 77.56 8.58
N LEU A 417 -64.90 76.86 8.65
CA LEU A 417 -65.74 76.46 7.51
C LEU A 417 -65.32 75.28 6.61
N ALA A 418 -65.98 74.14 6.90
CA ALA A 418 -66.71 73.28 5.95
C ALA A 418 -66.09 73.07 4.56
N GLY A 419 -65.34 71.98 4.40
CA GLY A 419 -64.93 71.49 3.07
C GLY A 419 -63.99 70.27 3.01
N ALA A 420 -63.59 69.68 4.14
CA ALA A 420 -62.50 68.70 4.17
C ALA A 420 -62.92 67.24 4.46
N GLY A 421 -64.11 66.82 4.00
CA GLY A 421 -64.63 65.46 4.24
C GLY A 421 -64.44 64.46 3.08
N LEU A 422 -64.08 64.91 1.87
CA LEU A 422 -64.12 64.06 0.67
C LEU A 422 -62.74 63.72 0.07
N GLY A 423 -61.64 64.30 0.58
CA GLY A 423 -60.29 64.03 0.07
C GLY A 423 -59.62 62.78 0.66
N ALA A 424 -59.88 62.46 1.93
CA ALA A 424 -59.20 61.35 2.61
C ALA A 424 -59.76 59.97 2.20
N ALA A 425 -61.07 59.86 1.94
CA ALA A 425 -61.68 58.62 1.44
C ALA A 425 -61.23 58.30 -0.01
N ALA A 426 -60.97 59.32 -0.83
CA ALA A 426 -60.44 59.14 -2.18
C ALA A 426 -58.95 58.72 -2.19
N ALA A 427 -58.15 59.20 -1.22
CA ALA A 427 -56.75 58.78 -1.08
C ALA A 427 -56.60 57.33 -0.57
N VAL A 428 -57.46 56.90 0.37
CA VAL A 428 -57.49 55.50 0.85
C VAL A 428 -58.09 54.56 -0.20
N GLY A 429 -59.11 55.01 -0.95
CA GLY A 429 -59.66 54.26 -2.09
C GLY A 429 -58.67 54.11 -3.26
N GLY A 430 -57.87 55.14 -3.54
CA GLY A 430 -56.81 55.10 -4.56
C GLY A 430 -55.65 54.17 -4.20
N LEU A 431 -55.27 54.10 -2.91
CA LEU A 431 -54.26 53.17 -2.42
C LEU A 431 -54.76 51.71 -2.39
N ALA A 432 -56.04 51.47 -2.08
CA ALA A 432 -56.65 50.14 -2.14
C ALA A 432 -56.82 49.63 -3.59
N ALA A 433 -57.18 50.51 -4.53
CA ALA A 433 -57.24 50.18 -5.96
C ALA A 433 -55.83 49.97 -6.57
N GLY A 434 -54.84 50.75 -6.12
CA GLY A 434 -53.43 50.58 -6.49
C GLY A 434 -52.82 49.28 -5.96
N ALA A 435 -53.17 48.87 -4.74
CA ALA A 435 -52.72 47.60 -4.15
C ALA A 435 -53.36 46.37 -4.83
N ALA A 436 -54.64 46.45 -5.22
CA ALA A 436 -55.31 45.41 -6.01
C ALA A 436 -54.74 45.31 -7.44
N GLY A 437 -54.38 46.43 -8.06
CA GLY A 437 -53.70 46.49 -9.36
C GLY A 437 -52.26 45.97 -9.32
N ALA A 438 -51.50 46.29 -8.26
CA ALA A 438 -50.14 45.78 -8.06
C ALA A 438 -50.12 44.27 -7.78
N GLY A 439 -51.12 43.74 -7.06
CA GLY A 439 -51.31 42.30 -6.86
C GLY A 439 -51.63 41.55 -8.16
N ALA A 440 -52.47 42.12 -9.03
CA ALA A 440 -52.77 41.54 -10.35
C ALA A 440 -51.58 41.58 -11.31
N ALA A 441 -50.78 42.67 -11.28
CA ALA A 441 -49.55 42.78 -12.07
C ALA A 441 -48.44 41.85 -11.57
N ALA A 442 -48.30 41.66 -10.25
CA ALA A 442 -47.37 40.70 -9.66
C ALA A 442 -47.79 39.24 -9.94
N ALA A 443 -49.10 38.93 -9.89
CA ALA A 443 -49.62 37.62 -10.26
C ALA A 443 -49.44 37.31 -11.76
N ALA A 444 -49.59 38.32 -12.64
CA ALA A 444 -49.33 38.20 -14.07
C ALA A 444 -47.83 38.06 -14.40
N MET A 445 -46.93 38.71 -13.64
CA MET A 445 -45.49 38.53 -13.76
C MET A 445 -45.01 37.16 -13.26
N VAL A 446 -45.63 36.61 -12.21
CA VAL A 446 -45.35 35.26 -11.71
C VAL A 446 -45.90 34.19 -12.66
N ALA A 447 -47.07 34.41 -13.27
CA ALA A 447 -47.62 33.53 -14.32
C ALA A 447 -46.77 33.57 -15.60
N GLY A 448 -46.29 34.75 -16.03
CA GLY A 448 -45.38 34.90 -17.18
C GLY A 448 -43.98 34.31 -16.96
N ALA A 449 -43.49 34.28 -15.71
CA ALA A 449 -42.21 33.64 -15.36
C ALA A 449 -42.29 32.10 -15.35
N ALA A 450 -43.49 31.53 -15.19
CA ALA A 450 -43.71 30.09 -15.25
C ALA A 450 -43.77 29.56 -16.70
N ASP A 451 -44.25 30.36 -17.66
CA ASP A 451 -44.27 30.00 -19.09
C ASP A 451 -42.90 30.19 -19.79
N ALA A 452 -41.99 30.97 -19.21
CA ALA A 452 -40.63 31.12 -19.72
C ALA A 452 -39.70 29.92 -19.38
N ALA A 453 -40.21 28.89 -18.69
CA ALA A 453 -39.45 27.73 -18.22
C ALA A 453 -39.74 26.43 -19.00
N ALA A 454 -40.04 26.51 -20.30
CA ALA A 454 -40.06 25.37 -21.23
C ALA A 454 -38.93 25.50 -22.28
N PRO A 455 -38.28 24.40 -22.69
CA PRO A 455 -36.86 24.41 -23.02
C PRO A 455 -36.60 24.73 -24.49
N GLY A 456 -35.91 25.84 -24.73
CA GLY A 456 -35.24 26.12 -25.99
C GLY A 456 -33.86 26.73 -25.72
N GLY A 457 -32.80 26.01 -26.07
CA GLY A 457 -31.47 26.62 -26.20
C GLY A 457 -30.36 25.93 -25.41
N ALA A 458 -29.47 25.32 -26.16
CA ALA A 458 -28.17 24.83 -25.74
C ALA A 458 -27.36 25.88 -24.97
N GLY A 459 -26.64 25.43 -23.93
CA GLY A 459 -25.52 26.19 -23.37
C GLY A 459 -25.39 26.10 -21.86
N ALA A 460 -24.40 25.30 -21.43
CA ALA A 460 -23.61 25.46 -20.21
C ALA A 460 -24.32 25.46 -18.83
N GLY A 461 -23.92 24.48 -18.01
CA GLY A 461 -23.76 24.69 -16.56
C GLY A 461 -24.98 24.41 -15.68
N GLY A 462 -25.47 23.18 -15.67
CA GLY A 462 -26.57 22.76 -14.78
C GLY A 462 -26.26 21.48 -14.04
N ALA A 463 -25.60 21.60 -12.88
CA ALA A 463 -25.63 20.58 -11.84
C ALA A 463 -27.03 20.55 -11.21
N ALA A 464 -27.98 19.85 -11.82
CA ALA A 464 -29.25 19.53 -11.18
C ALA A 464 -29.92 18.33 -11.88
N GLY A 465 -30.02 17.23 -11.12
CA GLY A 465 -31.12 16.27 -11.15
C GLY A 465 -31.73 15.87 -12.49
N GLY A 466 -31.12 14.90 -13.15
CA GLY A 466 -31.75 14.11 -14.21
C GLY A 466 -31.53 12.62 -13.95
N GLY A 467 -32.20 12.10 -12.92
CA GLY A 467 -32.21 10.67 -12.61
C GLY A 467 -32.99 9.91 -13.66
N GLY A 468 -32.28 9.28 -14.61
CA GLY A 468 -32.92 8.44 -15.60
C GLY A 468 -31.88 7.69 -16.43
N LEU A 469 -31.90 6.36 -16.31
CA LEU A 469 -31.10 5.36 -17.02
C LEU A 469 -29.70 5.09 -16.43
N ALA A 470 -29.61 3.97 -15.70
CA ALA A 470 -28.39 3.28 -15.27
C ALA A 470 -27.27 4.20 -14.81
N GLY A 471 -27.31 4.60 -13.54
CA GLY A 471 -26.28 5.38 -12.87
C GLY A 471 -24.90 4.77 -13.09
N VAL A 472 -24.19 5.27 -14.10
CA VAL A 472 -22.77 5.05 -14.27
C VAL A 472 -22.15 5.57 -12.99
N VAL A 473 -21.61 4.66 -12.18
CA VAL A 473 -20.88 4.97 -10.96
C VAL A 473 -19.82 5.99 -11.36
N ARG A 474 -20.08 7.28 -11.08
CA ARG A 474 -19.10 8.33 -11.31
C ARG A 474 -18.03 8.11 -10.27
N HIS A 475 -16.96 7.41 -10.66
CA HIS A 475 -15.73 7.33 -9.90
C HIS A 475 -15.26 8.74 -9.54
N HIS A 476 -14.56 8.88 -8.41
CA HIS A 476 -14.26 10.15 -7.73
C HIS A 476 -13.63 11.27 -8.60
N TYR A 477 -13.19 10.96 -9.83
CA TYR A 477 -12.61 11.92 -10.77
C TYR A 477 -13.00 11.68 -12.24
N GLY A 478 -14.07 10.93 -12.52
CA GLY A 478 -14.49 10.60 -13.89
C GLY A 478 -13.55 9.63 -14.64
N VAL A 479 -12.48 9.15 -14.02
CA VAL A 479 -11.59 8.09 -14.54
C VAL A 479 -12.04 6.74 -13.95
N PRO A 480 -12.16 5.67 -14.76
CA PRO A 480 -12.44 4.33 -14.26
C PRO A 480 -11.47 3.95 -13.13
N ASP A 481 -12.01 3.38 -12.05
CA ASP A 481 -11.18 2.91 -10.95
C ASP A 481 -10.28 1.75 -11.43
N ALA A 482 -8.97 1.97 -11.43
CA ALA A 482 -8.00 0.96 -11.85
C ALA A 482 -8.00 -0.29 -10.96
N HIS A 483 -8.59 -0.23 -9.76
CA HIS A 483 -8.83 -1.40 -8.91
C HIS A 483 -9.93 -2.32 -9.46
N ASP A 484 -10.77 -1.83 -10.37
CA ASP A 484 -11.85 -2.60 -11.00
C ASP A 484 -11.36 -3.33 -12.25
N ASN A 485 -10.37 -4.20 -12.07
CA ASN A 485 -9.80 -4.99 -13.15
C ASN A 485 -9.92 -6.51 -12.91
N VAL A 486 -9.81 -7.30 -13.98
CA VAL A 486 -9.89 -8.78 -13.92
C VAL A 486 -8.62 -9.41 -13.36
N TRP A 487 -7.48 -8.71 -13.40
CA TRP A 487 -6.20 -9.24 -12.94
C TRP A 487 -6.23 -9.61 -11.46
N GLN A 488 -6.93 -8.85 -10.62
CA GLN A 488 -7.05 -9.15 -9.19
C GLN A 488 -7.76 -10.48 -8.90
N LEU A 489 -8.71 -10.91 -9.74
CA LEU A 489 -9.36 -12.21 -9.61
C LEU A 489 -8.41 -13.35 -10.02
N VAL A 490 -7.62 -13.15 -11.08
CA VAL A 490 -6.58 -14.11 -11.49
C VAL A 490 -5.50 -14.22 -10.42
N GLN A 491 -5.10 -13.09 -9.82
CA GLN A 491 -4.16 -13.06 -8.70
C GLN A 491 -4.70 -13.83 -7.49
N LEU A 492 -5.99 -13.67 -7.15
CA LEU A 492 -6.63 -14.44 -6.08
C LEU A 492 -6.50 -15.94 -6.30
N ALA A 493 -6.86 -16.39 -7.51
CA ALA A 493 -6.84 -17.80 -7.88
C ALA A 493 -5.42 -18.39 -7.79
N LEU A 494 -4.41 -17.62 -8.19
CA LEU A 494 -3.00 -18.04 -8.15
C LEU A 494 -2.33 -17.84 -6.78
N ALA A 495 -2.88 -16.99 -5.91
CA ALA A 495 -2.34 -16.75 -4.57
C ALA A 495 -2.50 -17.95 -3.64
N LEU A 496 -3.56 -18.75 -3.81
CA LEU A 496 -3.78 -19.99 -3.06
C LEU A 496 -2.67 -21.04 -3.32
N PRO A 497 -2.37 -21.46 -4.57
CA PRO A 497 -1.27 -22.37 -4.82
C PRO A 497 0.09 -21.74 -4.46
N LEU A 498 0.25 -20.42 -4.54
CA LEU A 498 1.45 -19.75 -4.06
C LEU A 498 1.62 -19.97 -2.56
N ALA A 499 0.59 -19.70 -1.75
CA ALA A 499 0.63 -19.84 -0.30
C ALA A 499 0.94 -21.29 0.15
N LEU A 500 0.34 -22.27 -0.52
CA LEU A 500 0.59 -23.70 -0.28
C LEU A 500 1.98 -24.16 -0.77
N GLY A 501 2.61 -23.41 -1.67
CA GLY A 501 3.82 -23.83 -2.37
C GLY A 501 3.55 -25.04 -3.27
N TRP A 502 2.43 -24.99 -4.01
CA TRP A 502 2.10 -25.92 -5.08
C TRP A 502 2.62 -25.38 -6.41
N GLN A 503 3.37 -26.19 -7.14
CA GLN A 503 4.05 -25.86 -8.39
C GLN A 503 4.71 -24.48 -8.31
N THR A 504 5.50 -24.26 -7.26
CA THR A 504 6.00 -22.93 -6.85
C THR A 504 6.59 -22.17 -8.04
N ALA A 505 7.38 -22.83 -8.88
CA ALA A 505 7.99 -22.19 -10.05
C ALA A 505 6.95 -21.71 -11.08
N LEU A 506 5.97 -22.53 -11.44
CA LEU A 506 4.93 -22.15 -12.39
C LEU A 506 4.04 -21.05 -11.82
N THR A 507 3.60 -21.21 -10.57
CA THR A 507 2.76 -20.23 -9.89
C THR A 507 3.45 -18.87 -9.76
N CYS A 508 4.74 -18.85 -9.41
CA CYS A 508 5.50 -17.60 -9.33
C CYS A 508 5.62 -16.90 -10.69
N ARG A 509 5.88 -17.64 -11.78
CA ARG A 509 5.93 -17.07 -13.14
C ARG A 509 4.59 -16.47 -13.55
N ALA A 510 3.52 -17.24 -13.38
CA ALA A 510 2.18 -16.82 -13.75
C ALA A 510 1.78 -15.54 -12.98
N LEU A 511 2.01 -15.51 -11.67
CA LEU A 511 1.75 -14.32 -10.86
C LEU A 511 2.64 -13.13 -11.22
N ALA A 512 3.93 -13.35 -11.46
CA ALA A 512 4.83 -12.28 -11.86
C ALA A 512 4.39 -11.66 -13.20
N ALA A 513 4.01 -12.50 -14.17
CA ALA A 513 3.46 -12.05 -15.46
C ALA A 513 2.16 -11.26 -15.27
N VAL A 514 1.21 -11.77 -14.48
CA VAL A 514 -0.07 -11.09 -14.19
C VAL A 514 0.15 -9.75 -13.51
N LEU A 515 1.05 -9.65 -12.53
CA LEU A 515 1.36 -8.40 -11.83
C LEU A 515 2.02 -7.37 -12.76
N LEU A 516 2.91 -7.80 -13.65
CA LEU A 516 3.52 -6.92 -14.64
C LEU A 516 2.51 -6.45 -15.70
N LEU A 517 1.62 -7.33 -16.15
CA LEU A 517 0.51 -6.96 -17.03
C LEU A 517 -0.43 -5.97 -16.35
N GLU A 518 -0.81 -6.19 -15.09
CA GLU A 518 -1.62 -5.25 -14.32
C GLU A 518 -0.89 -3.90 -14.16
N ALA A 519 0.40 -3.91 -13.79
CA ALA A 519 1.21 -2.70 -13.70
C ALA A 519 1.17 -1.90 -15.00
N GLY A 520 1.42 -2.55 -16.14
CA GLY A 520 1.46 -1.90 -17.44
C GLY A 520 0.10 -1.42 -17.96
N THR A 521 -0.97 -2.18 -17.70
CA THR A 521 -2.29 -1.91 -18.29
C THR A 521 -3.21 -1.09 -17.40
N CYS A 522 -3.14 -1.26 -16.07
CA CYS A 522 -4.04 -0.58 -15.13
C CYS A 522 -3.40 0.64 -14.46
N TRP A 523 -2.06 0.70 -14.41
CA TRP A 523 -1.34 1.74 -13.68
C TRP A 523 -0.37 2.55 -14.55
N PRO A 524 -0.83 3.15 -15.68
CA PRO A 524 0.01 3.96 -16.55
C PRO A 524 0.29 5.33 -15.90
N TRP A 525 1.11 5.37 -14.86
CA TRP A 525 1.40 6.61 -14.12
C TRP A 525 2.11 7.67 -14.95
N TRP A 526 2.73 7.28 -16.07
CA TRP A 526 3.31 8.16 -17.08
C TRP A 526 2.26 8.79 -18.01
N ALA A 527 0.99 8.37 -17.91
CA ALA A 527 -0.08 8.98 -18.69
C ALA A 527 -0.26 10.45 -18.29
N TRP A 528 -0.41 11.30 -19.29
CA TRP A 528 -0.55 12.75 -19.11
C TRP A 528 -1.95 13.16 -18.62
N TYR A 529 -2.93 12.26 -18.63
CA TYR A 529 -4.34 12.55 -18.36
C TYR A 529 -4.78 12.39 -16.90
N TRP A 530 -3.85 12.18 -15.95
CA TRP A 530 -4.24 12.05 -14.54
C TRP A 530 -4.85 13.37 -14.02
N PRO A 531 -6.03 13.32 -13.38
CA PRO A 531 -6.80 14.52 -12.99
C PRO A 531 -6.12 15.33 -11.88
N SER A 532 -5.18 14.73 -11.16
CA SER A 532 -4.39 15.40 -10.12
C SER A 532 -3.04 14.75 -9.92
N TRP A 533 -2.10 15.49 -9.33
CA TRP A 533 -0.81 14.94 -8.92
C TRP A 533 -0.95 13.77 -7.93
N HIS A 534 -1.92 13.84 -7.00
CA HIS A 534 -2.19 12.73 -6.07
C HIS A 534 -2.63 11.46 -6.79
N ALA A 535 -3.45 11.57 -7.84
CA ALA A 535 -3.87 10.42 -8.64
C ALA A 535 -2.67 9.79 -9.39
N ALA A 536 -1.81 10.62 -9.97
CA ALA A 536 -0.58 10.15 -10.63
C ALA A 536 0.37 9.46 -9.63
N ALA A 537 0.58 10.05 -8.45
CA ALA A 537 1.38 9.49 -7.37
C ALA A 537 0.82 8.14 -6.88
N HIS A 538 -0.50 8.05 -6.72
CA HIS A 538 -1.19 6.82 -6.36
C HIS A 538 -1.00 5.73 -7.43
N ALA A 539 -1.22 6.04 -8.70
CA ALA A 539 -1.00 5.09 -9.80
C ALA A 539 0.47 4.63 -9.86
N ARG A 540 1.41 5.55 -9.64
CA ARG A 540 2.85 5.24 -9.59
C ARG A 540 3.19 4.29 -8.44
N LEU A 541 2.65 4.52 -7.25
CA LEU A 541 2.84 3.64 -6.09
C LEU A 541 2.36 2.22 -6.39
N HIS A 542 1.19 2.08 -7.02
CA HIS A 542 0.66 0.79 -7.45
C HIS A 542 1.56 0.09 -8.47
N PHE A 543 1.98 0.82 -9.50
CA PHE A 543 2.89 0.32 -10.53
C PHE A 543 4.16 -0.27 -9.90
N PHE A 544 4.88 0.50 -9.08
CA PHE A 544 6.13 0.04 -8.48
C PHE A 544 5.93 -1.04 -7.42
N THR A 545 4.78 -1.07 -6.74
CA THR A 545 4.44 -2.16 -5.82
C THR A 545 4.29 -3.47 -6.59
N ASN A 546 3.52 -3.48 -7.68
CA ASN A 546 3.33 -4.67 -8.51
C ASN A 546 4.65 -5.16 -9.12
N VAL A 547 5.49 -4.24 -9.62
CA VAL A 547 6.83 -4.55 -10.12
C VAL A 547 7.70 -5.17 -9.02
N ALA A 548 7.72 -4.61 -7.81
CA ALA A 548 8.52 -5.16 -6.72
C ALA A 548 8.02 -6.53 -6.25
N VAL A 549 6.72 -6.74 -6.15
CA VAL A 549 6.12 -8.05 -5.80
C VAL A 549 6.45 -9.09 -6.87
N ALA A 550 6.35 -8.73 -8.15
CA ALA A 550 6.79 -9.59 -9.26
C ALA A 550 8.29 -9.96 -9.13
N GLY A 551 9.15 -8.99 -8.78
CA GLY A 551 10.56 -9.25 -8.50
C GLY A 551 10.76 -10.22 -7.32
N GLY A 552 10.00 -10.06 -6.24
CA GLY A 552 9.97 -11.00 -5.12
C GLY A 552 9.61 -12.43 -5.55
N LEU A 553 8.60 -12.59 -6.41
CA LEU A 553 8.17 -13.89 -6.93
C LEU A 553 9.25 -14.55 -7.81
N VAL A 554 9.93 -13.79 -8.67
CA VAL A 554 11.06 -14.30 -9.47
C VAL A 554 12.21 -14.75 -8.56
N LEU A 555 12.50 -14.03 -7.48
CA LEU A 555 13.50 -14.46 -6.49
C LEU A 555 13.07 -15.74 -5.76
N LEU A 556 11.80 -15.84 -5.36
CA LEU A 556 11.26 -17.05 -4.73
C LEU A 556 11.40 -18.27 -5.65
N GLN A 557 11.09 -18.10 -6.94
CA GLN A 557 11.30 -19.12 -7.97
C GLN A 557 12.79 -19.51 -8.10
N CYS A 558 13.72 -18.56 -8.13
CA CYS A 558 15.17 -18.82 -8.17
C CYS A 558 15.67 -19.60 -6.94
N LEU A 559 15.05 -19.37 -5.77
CA LEU A 559 15.41 -20.03 -4.51
C LEU A 559 14.81 -21.43 -4.38
N GLY A 560 13.71 -21.69 -5.09
CA GLY A 560 12.94 -22.92 -5.07
C GLY A 560 11.90 -22.96 -3.95
N ALA A 561 11.12 -24.05 -3.93
CA ALA A 561 9.96 -24.17 -3.05
C ALA A 561 10.29 -24.10 -1.53
N GLY A 562 11.49 -24.51 -1.11
CA GLY A 562 11.84 -24.63 0.31
C GLY A 562 11.25 -25.91 0.95
N ARG A 563 11.68 -26.25 2.17
CA ARG A 563 11.28 -27.52 2.83
C ARG A 563 9.79 -27.59 3.21
N PHE A 564 9.17 -26.46 3.52
CA PHE A 564 7.81 -26.39 4.05
C PHE A 564 6.76 -26.19 2.95
N THR A 565 6.79 -27.03 1.90
CA THR A 565 5.88 -26.90 0.75
C THR A 565 5.21 -28.18 0.35
N VAL A 566 4.03 -28.06 -0.24
CA VAL A 566 3.33 -29.18 -0.88
C VAL A 566 4.21 -29.83 -1.94
N ASP A 567 4.94 -29.04 -2.75
CA ASP A 567 5.90 -29.55 -3.73
C ASP A 567 6.90 -30.55 -3.13
N ARG A 568 7.42 -30.26 -1.94
CA ARG A 568 8.37 -31.15 -1.23
C ARG A 568 7.70 -32.37 -0.62
N LEU A 569 6.49 -32.23 -0.08
CA LEU A 569 5.74 -33.36 0.46
C LEU A 569 5.39 -34.37 -0.65
N VAL A 570 4.96 -33.87 -1.81
CA VAL A 570 4.63 -34.72 -2.97
C VAL A 570 5.88 -35.39 -3.54
N ALA A 571 6.99 -34.66 -3.66
CA ALA A 571 8.25 -35.25 -4.11
C ALA A 571 8.77 -36.34 -3.16
N GLY A 572 8.63 -36.13 -1.84
CA GLY A 572 9.04 -37.12 -0.84
C GLY A 572 8.28 -38.44 -0.95
N ARG A 573 6.98 -38.39 -1.24
CA ARG A 573 6.15 -39.60 -1.42
C ARG A 573 6.46 -40.40 -2.69
N LYS A 574 7.02 -39.78 -3.73
CA LYS A 574 7.37 -40.47 -4.98
C LYS A 574 8.70 -41.23 -4.89
N ASN A 575 9.53 -40.87 -3.91
CA ASN A 575 10.84 -41.47 -3.70
C ASN A 575 10.81 -42.54 -2.58
N GLN A 576 9.67 -42.72 -1.93
CA GLN A 576 9.35 -43.84 -1.03
C GLN A 576 8.62 -44.90 -1.86
#